data_AF-A0A1Z4NBH6-F1
#
_entry.id   AF-A0A1Z4NBH6-F1
#
_cell.length_a   1.000
_cell.length_b   1.000
_cell.length_c   1.000
_cell.angle_alpha   90.00
_cell.angle_beta   90.00
_cell.angle_gamma   90.00
#
_symmetry.space_group_name_H-M   'P 1'
#
loop_
_entity.id
_entity.type
_entity.pdbx_description
1 polymer ?
#
loop_
_entity_poly.entity_id
_entity_poly.type
_entity_poly.pdbx_seq_one_letter_code
_entity_poly.pdbx_strand_id
1 'polypeptide(L)'
;MPKPLNTKCQLCAKLPTAKAKVLHGAQGDGCWNPRVCHNRRSFYRSRTKDNRSIDSIAVEPPATYFAVLYLYKEPGDKPLHALGAELWLGQKPICRLEPIHCFGLTAGKIRSYTDKVLQAFAKEYGVSLYQYKDMFEISPNHCPVRPCPLHPES
;
A
#
# COMPACT_ATOMS: atom_id res chain seq x y z
N MET A 1 32.83 12.46 -12.70
CA MET A 1 31.68 11.55 -12.46
C MET A 1 31.93 10.22 -13.15
N PRO A 2 31.77 9.06 -12.49
CA PRO A 2 31.91 7.78 -13.16
C PRO A 2 30.81 7.62 -14.23
N LYS A 3 31.17 7.12 -15.42
CA LYS A 3 30.20 6.91 -16.50
C LYS A 3 29.04 6.02 -16.02
N PRO A 4 27.78 6.34 -16.40
CA PRO A 4 26.61 5.55 -16.04
C PRO A 4 26.76 4.11 -16.56
N LEU A 5 26.34 3.16 -15.74
CA LEU A 5 26.40 1.75 -16.07
C LEU A 5 25.37 1.40 -17.15
N ASN A 6 25.78 0.60 -18.13
CA ASN A 6 24.86 0.12 -19.16
C ASN A 6 24.05 -1.07 -18.61
N THR A 7 22.75 -0.87 -18.44
CA THR A 7 21.81 -1.86 -17.86
C THR A 7 21.80 -3.19 -18.62
N LYS A 8 21.89 -3.15 -19.96
CA LYS A 8 21.94 -4.36 -20.80
C LYS A 8 23.21 -5.18 -20.51
N CYS A 9 24.36 -4.50 -20.35
CA CYS A 9 25.62 -5.15 -20.00
C CYS A 9 25.64 -5.68 -18.56
N GLN A 10 24.97 -4.99 -17.62
CA GLN A 10 24.79 -5.47 -16.24
C GLN A 10 24.02 -6.80 -16.20
N LEU A 11 22.91 -6.90 -16.93
CA LEU A 11 22.10 -8.12 -17.00
C LEU A 11 22.83 -9.25 -17.73
N CYS A 12 23.46 -8.95 -18.87
CA CYS A 12 24.25 -9.90 -19.64
C CYS A 12 25.43 -10.47 -18.83
N ALA A 13 26.05 -9.66 -17.97
CA ALA A 13 27.13 -10.10 -17.09
C ALA A 13 26.68 -11.18 -16.08
N LYS A 14 25.43 -11.15 -15.61
CA LYS A 14 24.88 -12.13 -14.66
C LYS A 14 24.60 -13.51 -15.29
N LEU A 15 24.49 -13.59 -16.61
CA LEU A 15 24.22 -14.85 -17.30
C LEU A 15 25.47 -15.78 -17.36
N PRO A 16 25.29 -17.08 -17.59
CA PRO A 16 26.37 -17.94 -18.08
C PRO A 16 26.86 -17.47 -19.45
N THR A 17 28.16 -17.59 -19.73
CA THR A 17 28.75 -17.12 -20.99
C THR A 17 28.16 -17.81 -22.22
N ALA A 18 27.89 -19.11 -22.14
CA ALA A 18 27.25 -19.87 -23.22
C ALA A 18 25.85 -19.32 -23.55
N LYS A 19 25.02 -19.10 -22.51
CA LYS A 19 23.68 -18.52 -22.65
C LYS A 19 23.72 -17.10 -23.22
N ALA A 20 24.68 -16.27 -22.79
CA ALA A 20 24.85 -14.92 -23.31
C ALA A 20 25.28 -14.89 -24.78
N LYS A 21 26.12 -15.84 -25.22
CA LYS A 21 26.51 -15.98 -26.63
C LYS A 21 25.33 -16.39 -27.52
N VAL A 22 24.42 -17.22 -27.03
CA VAL A 22 23.21 -17.59 -27.80
C VAL A 22 22.26 -16.40 -27.89
N LEU A 23 21.90 -15.79 -26.75
CA LEU A 23 20.92 -14.70 -26.70
C LEU A 23 21.39 -13.40 -27.35
N HIS A 24 22.69 -13.14 -27.35
CA HIS A 24 23.26 -11.90 -27.88
C HIS A 24 24.19 -12.10 -29.07
N GLY A 25 24.43 -13.33 -29.50
CA GLY A 25 25.25 -13.64 -30.69
C GLY A 25 24.45 -13.55 -31.98
N ALA A 26 24.94 -14.24 -33.01
CA ALA A 26 24.37 -14.21 -34.35
C ALA A 26 22.91 -14.73 -34.43
N GLN A 27 22.52 -15.63 -33.53
CA GLN A 27 21.15 -16.15 -33.43
C GLN A 27 20.25 -15.32 -32.50
N GLY A 28 20.79 -14.26 -31.91
CA GLY A 28 20.11 -13.39 -30.96
C GLY A 28 20.08 -11.94 -31.44
N ASP A 29 20.33 -11.00 -30.54
CA ASP A 29 20.29 -9.57 -30.85
C ASP A 29 21.57 -8.98 -31.47
N GLY A 30 22.56 -9.83 -31.82
CA GLY A 30 23.82 -9.43 -32.45
C GLY A 30 24.73 -8.52 -31.60
N CYS A 31 24.41 -8.28 -30.33
CA CYS A 31 25.16 -7.36 -29.46
C CYS A 31 26.50 -7.93 -28.95
N TRP A 32 26.69 -9.26 -29.00
CA TRP A 32 27.85 -9.96 -28.48
C TRP A 32 29.11 -9.68 -29.32
N ASN A 33 30.12 -9.10 -28.70
CA ASN A 33 31.43 -8.88 -29.30
C ASN A 33 32.52 -9.66 -28.54
N PRO A 34 33.12 -10.71 -29.14
CA PRO A 34 34.13 -11.54 -28.50
C PRO A 34 35.35 -10.76 -27.98
N ARG A 35 35.70 -9.63 -28.60
CA ARG A 35 36.88 -8.82 -28.24
C ARG A 35 36.69 -8.04 -26.93
N VAL A 36 35.45 -7.64 -26.60
CA VAL A 36 35.18 -6.72 -25.47
C VAL A 36 34.20 -7.27 -24.43
N CYS A 37 33.28 -8.15 -24.82
CA CYS A 37 32.21 -8.62 -23.93
C CYS A 37 32.73 -9.50 -22.80
N HIS A 38 33.84 -10.22 -22.98
CA HIS A 38 34.42 -11.04 -21.91
C HIS A 38 34.90 -10.18 -20.73
N ASN A 39 35.76 -9.20 -21.03
CA ASN A 39 36.29 -8.25 -20.04
C ASN A 39 35.19 -7.37 -19.45
N ARG A 40 34.28 -6.88 -20.29
CA ARG A 40 33.14 -6.06 -19.87
C ARG A 40 32.27 -6.82 -18.87
N ARG A 41 31.95 -8.09 -19.12
CA ARG A 41 31.13 -8.91 -18.20
C ARG A 41 31.84 -9.19 -16.88
N SER A 42 33.16 -9.36 -16.87
CA SER A 42 33.95 -9.46 -15.63
C SER A 42 33.84 -8.18 -14.79
N PHE A 43 34.05 -7.01 -15.42
CA PHE A 43 33.92 -5.70 -14.79
C PHE A 43 32.53 -5.44 -14.20
N TYR A 44 31.46 -5.77 -14.95
CA TYR A 44 30.10 -5.59 -14.45
C TYR A 44 29.77 -6.55 -13.29
N ARG A 45 30.32 -7.78 -13.28
CA ARG A 45 30.14 -8.74 -12.17
C ARG A 45 30.77 -8.24 -10.87
N SER A 46 32.00 -7.73 -10.92
CA SER A 46 32.67 -7.19 -9.73
C SER A 46 31.95 -5.96 -9.21
N ARG A 47 31.51 -5.07 -10.10
CA ARG A 47 30.79 -3.85 -9.70
C ARG A 47 29.40 -4.12 -9.11
N THR A 48 28.74 -5.23 -9.47
CA THR A 48 27.51 -5.67 -8.77
C THR A 48 27.76 -6.22 -7.36
N LYS A 49 28.98 -6.68 -7.04
CA LYS A 49 29.31 -7.12 -5.68
C LYS A 49 29.48 -5.93 -4.72
N ASP A 50 29.80 -4.75 -5.24
CA ASP A 50 29.94 -3.50 -4.45
C ASP A 50 28.61 -2.85 -4.07
N ASN A 51 27.47 -3.46 -4.43
CA ASN A 51 26.19 -3.07 -3.88
C ASN A 51 26.12 -3.62 -2.44
N ARG A 52 26.83 -2.96 -1.51
CA ARG A 52 26.75 -3.22 -0.06
C ARG A 52 25.28 -3.44 0.26
N SER A 53 24.96 -4.61 0.80
CA SER A 53 23.64 -4.91 1.35
C SER A 53 23.25 -3.73 2.21
N ILE A 54 22.12 -3.10 1.89
CA ILE A 54 21.55 -2.10 2.78
C ILE A 54 21.19 -2.87 4.04
N ASP A 55 21.93 -2.62 5.12
CA ASP A 55 21.63 -3.23 6.41
C ASP A 55 20.27 -2.70 6.87
N SER A 56 19.32 -3.61 7.05
CA SER A 56 17.98 -3.28 7.54
C SER A 56 17.93 -3.45 9.06
N ILE A 57 17.41 -2.46 9.76
CA ILE A 57 17.09 -2.55 11.18
C ILE A 57 15.59 -2.82 11.30
N ALA A 58 15.22 -3.83 12.09
CA ALA A 58 13.84 -4.07 12.48
C ALA A 58 13.56 -3.33 13.79
N VAL A 59 12.57 -2.44 13.79
CA VAL A 59 12.05 -1.77 14.98
C VAL A 59 10.60 -2.18 15.15
N GLU A 60 10.24 -2.68 16.33
CA GLU A 60 8.85 -3.05 16.61
C GLU A 60 7.98 -1.79 16.72
N PRO A 61 6.85 -1.71 15.99
CA PRO A 61 5.95 -0.58 16.07
C PRO A 61 5.21 -0.56 17.42
N PRO A 62 4.88 0.62 17.97
CA PRO A 62 4.15 0.72 19.22
C PRO A 62 2.74 0.12 19.11
N ALA A 63 2.35 -0.66 20.12
CA ALA A 63 1.03 -1.26 20.21
C ALA A 63 0.08 -0.39 21.04
N THR A 64 -0.44 0.68 20.44
CA THR A 64 -1.45 1.55 21.05
C THR A 64 -2.82 1.34 20.43
N TYR A 65 -3.86 1.47 21.25
CA TYR A 65 -5.24 1.45 20.77
C TYR A 65 -5.62 2.79 20.15
N PHE A 66 -6.25 2.75 18.99
CA PHE A 66 -6.85 3.93 18.37
C PHE A 66 -7.98 3.53 17.43
N ALA A 67 -8.95 4.43 17.26
CA ALA A 67 -10.06 4.23 16.33
C ALA A 67 -9.92 5.14 15.12
N VAL A 68 -10.35 4.67 13.95
CA VAL A 68 -10.43 5.46 12.71
C VAL A 68 -11.86 5.43 12.17
N LEU A 69 -12.25 6.49 11.48
CA LEU A 69 -13.57 6.62 10.87
C LEU A 69 -13.43 6.70 9.34
N TYR A 70 -14.24 5.93 8.64
CA TYR A 70 -14.35 5.96 7.19
C TYR A 70 -15.64 6.65 6.79
N LEU A 71 -15.53 7.71 6.00
CA LEU A 71 -16.64 8.52 5.52
C LEU A 71 -16.76 8.38 4.01
N TYR A 72 -17.81 7.72 3.55
CA TYR A 72 -18.11 7.63 2.13
C TYR A 72 -18.92 8.86 1.72
N LYS A 73 -18.28 9.84 1.09
CA LYS A 73 -18.92 11.10 0.68
C LYS A 73 -18.24 11.72 -0.53
N GLU A 74 -18.99 12.51 -1.26
CA GLU A 74 -18.40 13.38 -2.27
C GLU A 74 -17.59 14.51 -1.60
N PRO A 75 -16.54 15.03 -2.25
CA PRO A 75 -15.81 16.19 -1.78
C PRO A 75 -16.71 17.43 -1.60
N GLY A 76 -16.32 18.31 -0.67
CA GLY A 76 -17.04 19.56 -0.38
C GLY A 76 -18.20 19.36 0.60
N ASP A 77 -19.16 20.29 0.55
CA ASP A 77 -20.33 20.32 1.44
C ASP A 77 -21.47 19.46 0.90
N LYS A 78 -21.15 18.18 0.67
CA LYS A 78 -22.11 17.18 0.20
C LYS A 78 -22.52 16.26 1.34
N PRO A 79 -23.78 15.76 1.34
CA PRO A 79 -24.24 14.83 2.35
C PRO A 79 -23.36 13.57 2.44
N LEU A 80 -23.20 13.07 3.67
CA LEU A 80 -22.54 11.79 3.90
C LEU A 80 -23.41 10.65 3.36
N HIS A 81 -22.84 9.81 2.50
CA HIS A 81 -23.55 8.68 1.91
C HIS A 81 -23.56 7.48 2.86
N ALA A 82 -22.39 7.09 3.38
CA ALA A 82 -22.23 6.00 4.32
C ALA A 82 -21.05 6.27 5.28
N LEU A 83 -21.00 5.54 6.40
CA LEU A 83 -19.83 5.54 7.28
C LEU A 83 -19.54 4.15 7.83
N GLY A 84 -18.27 3.88 8.11
CA GLY A 84 -17.81 2.71 8.87
C GLY A 84 -16.70 3.12 9.81
N ALA A 85 -16.27 2.24 10.71
CA ALA A 85 -15.22 2.55 11.67
C ALA A 85 -14.40 1.32 12.00
N GLU A 86 -13.17 1.52 12.43
CA GLU A 86 -12.31 0.42 12.89
C GLU A 86 -11.57 0.79 14.17
N LEU A 87 -11.39 -0.19 15.03
CA LEU A 87 -10.47 -0.15 16.16
C LEU A 87 -9.19 -0.88 15.79
N TRP A 88 -8.06 -0.26 16.07
CA TRP A 88 -6.73 -0.77 15.77
C TRP A 88 -5.91 -0.94 17.05
N LEU A 89 -5.01 -1.93 17.03
CA LEU A 89 -3.92 -2.08 17.99
C LEU A 89 -2.60 -2.09 17.22
N GLY A 90 -1.86 -0.98 17.30
CA GLY A 90 -0.68 -0.76 16.46
C GLY A 90 -1.03 -0.83 14.97
N GLN A 91 -0.48 -1.80 14.25
CA GLN A 91 -0.68 -1.96 12.80
C GLN A 91 -1.76 -3.00 12.42
N LYS A 92 -2.59 -3.43 13.39
CA LYS A 92 -3.60 -4.47 13.16
C LYS A 92 -5.01 -3.95 13.47
N PRO A 93 -5.97 -4.03 12.54
CA PRO A 93 -7.38 -3.82 12.86
C PRO A 93 -7.87 -5.01 13.71
N ILE A 94 -8.51 -4.71 14.82
CA ILE A 94 -8.97 -5.70 15.80
C ILE A 94 -10.50 -5.71 15.97
N CYS A 95 -11.18 -4.63 15.60
CA CYS A 95 -12.63 -4.53 15.58
C CYS A 95 -13.07 -3.65 14.41
N ARG A 96 -14.23 -3.94 13.83
CA ARG A 96 -14.80 -3.16 12.73
C ARG A 96 -16.30 -2.96 12.96
N LEU A 97 -16.74 -1.73 12.75
CA LEU A 97 -18.11 -1.39 12.41
C LEU A 97 -18.23 -1.47 10.88
N GLU A 98 -18.96 -2.46 10.39
CA GLU A 98 -19.29 -2.55 8.97
C GLU A 98 -20.01 -1.27 8.50
N PRO A 99 -19.71 -0.76 7.30
CA PRO A 99 -20.30 0.48 6.84
C PRO A 99 -21.84 0.43 6.80
N ILE A 100 -22.46 1.55 7.15
CA ILE A 100 -23.91 1.75 7.06
C ILE A 100 -24.22 2.97 6.21
N HIS A 101 -25.32 2.92 5.45
CA HIS A 101 -25.84 4.10 4.78
C HIS A 101 -26.35 5.13 5.80
N CYS A 102 -26.08 6.40 5.51
CA CYS A 102 -26.51 7.53 6.33
C CYS A 102 -27.79 8.21 5.80
N PHE A 103 -28.42 7.64 4.76
CA PHE A 103 -29.62 8.20 4.15
C PHE A 103 -30.75 8.33 5.19
N GLY A 104 -31.35 9.52 5.30
CA GLY A 104 -32.38 9.82 6.29
C GLY A 104 -31.87 10.16 7.70
N LEU A 105 -30.56 10.17 7.93
CA LEU A 105 -29.96 10.63 9.19
C LEU A 105 -29.57 12.11 9.10
N THR A 106 -29.88 12.87 10.14
CA THR A 106 -29.38 14.25 10.28
C THR A 106 -27.92 14.24 10.71
N ALA A 107 -27.20 15.34 10.47
CA ALA A 107 -25.81 15.50 10.93
C ALA A 107 -25.67 15.27 12.45
N GLY A 108 -26.65 15.72 13.25
CA GLY A 108 -26.69 15.47 14.69
C GLY A 108 -26.82 13.99 15.03
N LYS A 109 -27.70 13.24 14.35
CA LYS A 109 -27.84 11.79 14.54
C LYS A 109 -26.57 11.04 14.13
N ILE A 110 -25.93 11.44 13.04
CA ILE A 110 -24.66 10.87 12.58
C ILE A 110 -23.59 11.06 13.67
N ARG A 111 -23.44 12.27 14.21
CA ARG A 111 -22.49 12.56 15.28
C ARG A 111 -22.76 11.73 16.54
N SER A 112 -24.00 11.69 17.01
CA SER A 112 -24.36 10.85 18.16
C SER A 112 -24.12 9.36 17.92
N TYR A 113 -24.26 8.90 16.67
CA TYR A 113 -23.97 7.53 16.31
C TYR A 113 -22.47 7.22 16.33
N THR A 114 -21.63 8.10 15.77
CA THR A 114 -20.17 7.94 15.83
C THR A 114 -19.66 7.95 17.27
N ASP A 115 -20.21 8.79 18.13
CA ASP A 115 -19.84 8.82 19.56
C ASP A 115 -20.19 7.48 20.25
N LYS A 116 -21.35 6.90 19.95
CA LYS A 116 -21.76 5.58 20.46
C LYS A 116 -20.85 4.45 19.97
N VAL A 117 -20.40 4.51 18.72
CA VAL A 117 -19.46 3.52 18.16
C VAL A 117 -18.14 3.57 18.90
N LEU A 118 -17.60 4.78 19.14
CA LEU A 118 -16.37 4.94 19.89
C LEU A 118 -16.49 4.42 21.34
N GLN A 119 -17.62 4.70 22.00
CA GLN A 119 -17.95 4.16 23.33
C GLN A 119 -18.08 2.63 23.32
N ALA A 120 -18.66 2.05 22.27
CA ALA A 120 -18.77 0.61 22.12
C ALA A 120 -17.40 -0.06 21.98
N PHE A 121 -16.50 0.50 21.16
CA PHE A 121 -15.12 0.02 21.06
C PHE A 121 -14.37 0.10 22.40
N ALA A 122 -14.48 1.24 23.09
CA ALA A 122 -13.86 1.44 24.40
C ALA A 122 -14.36 0.41 25.42
N LYS A 123 -15.68 0.19 25.47
CA LYS A 123 -16.30 -0.77 26.39
C LYS A 123 -15.90 -2.21 26.09
N GLU A 124 -15.97 -2.62 24.82
CA GLU A 124 -15.71 -4.00 24.39
C GLU A 124 -14.28 -4.44 24.71
N TYR A 125 -13.31 -3.55 24.50
CA TYR A 125 -11.88 -3.86 24.70
C TYR A 125 -11.32 -3.36 26.04
N GLY A 126 -12.13 -2.73 26.88
CA GLY A 126 -11.69 -2.19 28.17
C GLY A 126 -10.62 -1.10 28.05
N VAL A 127 -10.73 -0.25 27.02
CA VAL A 127 -9.74 0.80 26.70
C VAL A 127 -10.36 2.19 26.76
N SER A 128 -9.52 3.21 26.93
CA SER A 128 -9.97 4.61 26.89
C SER A 128 -9.84 5.17 25.47
N LEU A 129 -10.97 5.51 24.85
CA LEU A 129 -11.03 6.18 23.56
C LEU A 129 -11.88 7.46 23.70
N TYR A 130 -11.26 8.61 23.43
CA TYR A 130 -11.93 9.92 23.56
C TYR A 130 -12.28 10.54 22.20
N GLN A 131 -11.55 10.16 21.15
CA GLN A 131 -11.78 10.63 19.79
C GLN A 131 -11.25 9.61 18.78
N TYR A 132 -11.72 9.73 17.54
CA TYR A 132 -11.09 9.08 16.40
C TYR A 132 -9.73 9.72 16.15
N LYS A 133 -8.72 8.88 15.87
CA LYS A 133 -7.36 9.32 15.56
C LYS A 133 -7.27 9.92 14.16
N ASP A 134 -7.97 9.31 13.21
CA ASP A 134 -8.03 9.74 11.82
C ASP A 134 -9.44 9.56 11.24
N MET A 135 -9.74 10.37 10.23
CA MET A 135 -10.97 10.31 9.45
C MET A 135 -10.60 10.25 7.97
N PHE A 136 -11.02 9.18 7.29
CA PHE A 136 -10.73 8.97 5.87
C PHE A 136 -11.98 9.27 5.05
N GLU A 137 -11.90 10.26 4.16
CA GLU A 137 -12.92 10.50 3.15
C GLU A 137 -12.68 9.59 1.93
N ILE A 138 -13.69 8.81 1.58
CA ILE A 138 -13.69 7.85 0.48
C ILE A 138 -14.81 8.24 -0.49
N SER A 139 -14.55 8.14 -1.80
CA SER A 139 -15.60 8.35 -2.80
C SER A 139 -16.78 7.39 -2.57
N PRO A 140 -18.05 7.84 -2.69
CA PRO A 140 -19.23 7.00 -2.50
C PRO A 140 -19.31 5.81 -3.45
N ASN A 141 -18.60 5.87 -4.58
CA ASN A 141 -18.50 4.75 -5.54
C ASN A 141 -17.80 3.52 -4.96
N HIS A 142 -17.01 3.68 -3.90
CA HIS A 142 -16.39 2.56 -3.18
C HIS A 142 -17.21 2.13 -1.95
N CYS A 143 -18.46 2.60 -1.81
CA CYS A 143 -19.34 2.13 -0.75
C CYS A 143 -19.51 0.60 -0.85
N PRO A 144 -19.23 -0.18 0.20
CA PRO A 144 -19.35 -1.64 0.16
C PRO A 144 -20.75 -2.14 0.52
N VAL A 145 -21.65 -1.28 1.01
CA VAL A 145 -22.97 -1.67 1.52
C VAL A 145 -23.89 -2.04 0.36
N ARG A 146 -24.63 -3.15 0.47
CA ARG A 146 -25.58 -3.60 -0.57
C ARG A 146 -26.94 -3.99 0.03
N PRO A 147 -28.06 -3.65 -0.64
CA PRO A 147 -28.16 -2.83 -1.86
C PRO A 147 -27.80 -1.35 -1.61
N CYS A 148 -27.08 -0.71 -2.54
CA CYS A 148 -26.66 0.69 -2.42
C CYS A 148 -27.59 1.62 -3.20
N PRO A 149 -28.13 2.69 -2.60
CA PRO A 149 -28.97 3.66 -3.32
C PRO A 149 -28.28 4.37 -4.48
N LEU A 150 -26.95 4.51 -4.43
CA LEU A 150 -26.18 5.10 -5.52
C LEU A 150 -25.76 4.07 -6.57
N HIS A 151 -25.61 2.80 -6.17
CA HIS A 151 -25.08 1.70 -6.98
C HIS A 151 -25.82 0.38 -6.69
N PRO A 152 -27.10 0.26 -7.07
CA PRO A 152 -27.93 -0.88 -6.66
C PRO A 152 -27.50 -2.22 -7.25
N GLU A 153 -26.79 -2.22 -8.38
CA GLU A 153 -26.41 -3.42 -9.14
C GLU A 153 -24.89 -3.68 -9.20
N SER A 154 -24.09 -2.91 -8.47
CA SER A 154 -22.62 -3.06 -8.43
C SER A 154 -22.13 -3.78 -7.18
#